data_AF-A0A929X8J1-F1
#
_entry.id   AF-A0A929X8J1-F1
#
_cell.length_a   1.000
_cell.length_b   1.000
_cell.length_c   1.000
_cell.angle_alpha   90.00
_cell.angle_beta   90.00
_cell.angle_gamma   90.00
#
_symmetry.space_group_name_H-M   'P 1'
#
loop_
_entity.id
_entity.type
_entity.pdbx_description
1 polymer ?
#
loop_
_entity_poly.entity_id
_entity_poly.type
_entity_poly.pdbx_seq_one_letter_code
_entity_poly.pdbx_strand_id
1 'polypeptide(L)'
;MQFVIYKFIFLVGVLAGGYTISARINDFLKVSYCHVHPNYLPTNGSSFKKGDLIAKVGPKNVYGIHNNPYKDYNGNPTNGAMTGCHLHLTFKENNKAVDPLKYLKKQ
;
A
#
# COMPACT_ATOMS: atom_id res chain seq x y z
N MET A 1 -20.57 1.02 5.84
CA MET A 1 -19.44 0.14 6.21
C MET A 1 -18.25 1.05 6.48
N GLN A 2 -17.74 1.05 7.71
CA GLN A 2 -16.64 1.91 8.17
C GLN A 2 -15.37 1.08 8.19
N PHE A 3 -14.34 1.54 7.48
CA PHE A 3 -13.06 0.84 7.34
C PHE A 3 -12.04 1.52 8.25
N VAL A 4 -11.18 0.76 8.94
CA VAL A 4 -10.23 1.32 9.91
C VAL A 4 -8.79 0.99 9.51
N ILE A 5 -7.94 2.01 9.46
CA ILE A 5 -6.50 1.88 9.15
C ILE A 5 -5.76 1.59 10.46
N TYR A 6 -5.11 0.43 10.57
CA TYR A 6 -4.42 0.06 11.80
C TYR A 6 -2.90 0.13 11.71
N LYS A 7 -2.31 0.20 10.52
CA LYS A 7 -0.84 0.13 10.40
C LYS A 7 -0.30 0.73 9.11
N PHE A 8 0.63 1.69 9.25
CA PHE A 8 1.66 1.95 8.25
C PHE A 8 2.81 0.97 8.45
N ILE A 9 3.24 0.33 7.38
CA ILE A 9 4.58 -0.21 7.33
C ILE A 9 5.46 0.92 6.78
N PHE A 10 6.14 1.61 7.70
CA PHE A 10 7.35 2.34 7.37
C PHE A 10 8.37 1.31 6.90
N LEU A 11 9.16 1.66 5.88
CA LEU A 11 10.19 0.80 5.30
C LEU A 11 11.32 0.55 6.32
N VAL A 12 11.04 -0.29 7.31
CA VAL A 12 12.00 -0.86 8.25
C VAL A 12 11.76 -2.36 8.22
N GLY A 13 12.47 -3.03 7.32
CA GLY A 13 12.44 -4.49 7.16
C GLY A 13 11.76 -4.96 5.86
N VAL A 14 12.57 -5.11 4.82
CA VAL A 14 12.42 -6.07 3.70
C VAL A 14 10.98 -6.33 3.22
N LEU A 15 10.29 -5.32 2.70
CA LEU A 15 9.06 -5.53 1.93
C LEU A 15 9.14 -4.76 0.61
N ALA A 16 9.03 -5.52 -0.48
CA ALA A 16 9.00 -5.04 -1.86
C ALA A 16 7.91 -4.00 -2.16
N GLY A 17 6.93 -3.81 -1.28
CA GLY A 17 5.76 -2.94 -1.51
C GLY A 17 6.01 -1.43 -1.38
N GLY A 18 7.20 -0.99 -0.95
CA GLY A 18 7.45 0.44 -0.74
C GLY A 18 6.53 1.04 0.32
N TYR A 19 6.12 2.29 0.15
CA TYR A 19 5.08 2.89 0.99
C TYR A 19 3.79 2.08 0.89
N THR A 20 3.32 1.57 2.02
CA THR A 20 2.20 0.64 2.09
C THR A 20 1.20 1.03 3.16
N ILE A 21 -0.08 1.05 2.80
CA ILE A 21 -1.21 1.24 3.69
C ILE A 21 -1.87 -0.11 3.94
N SER A 22 -2.05 -0.49 5.20
CA SER A 22 -2.84 -1.67 5.55
C SER A 22 -4.12 -1.25 6.26
N ALA A 23 -5.24 -1.50 5.59
CA ALA A 23 -6.58 -1.25 6.09
C ALA A 23 -7.24 -2.56 6.55
N ARG A 24 -7.91 -2.53 7.68
CA ARG A 24 -8.78 -3.61 8.13
C ARG A 24 -10.22 -3.25 7.75
N ILE A 25 -10.82 -4.13 6.96
CA ILE A 25 -12.20 -3.94 6.50
C ILE A 25 -13.18 -4.44 7.56
N ASN A 26 -12.89 -5.59 8.15
CA ASN A 26 -13.62 -6.23 9.23
C ASN A 26 -12.68 -7.21 9.95
N ASP A 27 -13.21 -8.07 10.81
CA ASP A 27 -12.36 -8.93 11.63
C ASP A 27 -11.48 -9.91 10.85
N PHE A 28 -11.99 -10.38 9.71
CA PHE A 28 -11.36 -11.41 8.89
C PHE A 28 -10.65 -10.86 7.65
N LEU A 29 -11.08 -9.71 7.11
CA LEU A 29 -10.59 -9.15 5.85
C LEU A 29 -9.69 -7.93 6.06
N LYS A 30 -8.48 -8.03 5.53
CA LYS A 30 -7.47 -6.96 5.47
C LYS A 30 -7.13 -6.66 4.02
N VAL A 31 -6.87 -5.39 3.72
CA VAL A 31 -6.46 -4.93 2.40
C VAL A 31 -5.19 -4.12 2.52
N SER A 32 -4.21 -4.40 1.67
CA SER A 32 -2.97 -3.64 1.56
C SER A 32 -2.90 -2.90 0.23
N TYR A 33 -2.58 -1.61 0.29
CA TYR A 33 -2.34 -0.73 -0.84
C TYR A 33 -0.85 -0.38 -0.83
N CYS A 34 -0.08 -0.94 -1.77
CA CYS A 34 1.36 -0.76 -1.88
C CYS A 34 1.71 0.29 -2.96
N HIS A 35 2.95 0.75 -2.95
CA HIS A 35 3.50 1.77 -3.85
C HIS A 35 2.72 3.09 -3.81
N VAL A 36 2.19 3.47 -2.64
CA VAL A 36 1.43 4.71 -2.50
C VAL A 36 2.34 5.94 -2.41
N HIS A 37 1.78 7.12 -2.61
CA HIS A 37 2.51 8.37 -2.53
C HIS A 37 2.81 8.74 -1.06
N PRO A 38 4.07 9.05 -0.68
CA PRO A 38 4.45 9.34 0.70
C PRO A 38 3.68 10.53 1.32
N ASN A 39 3.43 11.57 0.54
CA ASN A 39 2.71 12.77 1.01
C ASN A 39 1.18 12.58 1.15
N TYR A 40 0.62 11.45 0.75
CA TYR A 40 -0.83 11.17 0.81
C TYR A 40 -1.13 9.99 1.74
N LEU A 41 -0.27 9.76 2.73
CA LEU A 41 -0.50 8.74 3.74
C LEU A 41 -1.56 9.25 4.73
N PRO A 42 -2.62 8.46 5.00
CA PRO A 42 -3.60 8.81 6.01
C PRO A 42 -2.97 8.81 7.42
N THR A 43 -3.72 9.20 8.45
CA THR A 43 -3.25 9.06 9.83
C THR A 43 -3.52 7.64 10.35
N ASN A 44 -2.62 7.08 11.15
CA ASN A 44 -2.84 5.76 11.79
C ASN A 44 -4.09 5.82 12.67
N GLY A 45 -4.91 4.77 12.64
CA GLY A 45 -6.18 4.72 13.38
C GLY A 45 -7.33 5.47 12.70
N SER A 46 -7.08 6.17 11.58
CA SER A 46 -8.16 6.86 10.85
C SER A 46 -9.16 5.85 10.26
N SER A 47 -10.43 6.28 10.23
CA SER A 47 -11.49 5.53 9.57
C SER A 47 -11.93 6.21 8.30
N PHE A 48 -12.29 5.44 7.29
CA PHE A 48 -12.74 5.93 5.99
C PHE A 48 -13.99 5.18 5.54
N LYS A 49 -14.71 5.75 4.57
CA LYS A 49 -15.90 5.16 3.93
C LYS A 49 -15.57 4.74 2.51
N LYS A 50 -16.39 3.86 1.96
CA LYS A 50 -16.26 3.45 0.55
C LYS A 50 -16.47 4.68 -0.34
N GLY A 51 -15.52 4.94 -1.23
CA GLY A 51 -15.52 6.10 -2.12
C GLY A 51 -14.63 7.24 -1.66
N ASP A 52 -14.14 7.22 -0.42
CA ASP A 52 -13.23 8.24 0.09
C ASP A 52 -11.85 8.11 -0.57
N LEU A 53 -11.22 9.26 -0.83
CA LEU A 53 -9.82 9.31 -1.23
C LEU A 53 -8.93 9.03 -0.01
N ILE A 54 -8.37 7.82 0.06
CA ILE A 54 -7.48 7.42 1.16
C ILE A 54 -6.00 7.65 0.87
N ALA A 55 -5.60 7.61 -0.41
CA ALA A 55 -4.22 7.81 -0.87
C ALA A 55 -4.17 7.96 -2.39
N LYS A 56 -2.99 8.34 -2.91
CA LYS A 56 -2.68 8.35 -4.35
C LYS A 56 -1.62 7.30 -4.68
N VAL A 57 -1.64 6.81 -5.91
CA VAL A 57 -0.53 6.00 -6.46
C VAL A 57 0.75 6.82 -6.38
N GLY A 58 1.81 6.20 -5.88
CA GLY A 58 3.10 6.83 -5.65
C GLY A 58 3.94 6.92 -6.93
N PRO A 59 4.95 7.81 -6.92
CA PRO A 59 5.90 7.92 -8.01
C PRO A 59 6.82 6.70 -8.09
N LYS A 60 7.48 6.52 -9.25
CA LYS A 60 8.52 5.52 -9.46
C LYS A 60 9.62 5.61 -8.39
N ASN A 61 10.15 6.81 -8.24
CA ASN A 61 11.32 7.09 -7.41
C ASN A 61 10.92 7.87 -6.17
N VAL A 62 11.48 7.49 -5.02
CA VAL A 62 11.25 8.14 -3.72
C VAL A 62 12.59 8.35 -3.02
N TYR A 63 12.84 9.58 -2.60
CA TYR A 63 14.13 10.00 -2.05
C TYR A 63 14.02 10.23 -0.53
N GLY A 64 15.17 10.26 0.15
CA GLY A 64 15.24 10.50 1.60
C GLY A 64 14.98 9.26 2.47
N ILE A 65 14.81 8.07 1.87
CA ILE A 65 14.71 6.81 2.61
C ILE A 65 16.11 6.27 2.90
N HIS A 66 16.46 6.20 4.18
CA HIS A 66 17.74 5.64 4.62
C HIS A 66 17.83 4.15 4.27
N ASN A 67 18.97 3.72 3.71
CA ASN A 67 19.26 2.33 3.30
C ASN A 67 18.19 1.68 2.39
N ASN A 68 17.61 2.43 1.44
CA ASN A 68 16.69 1.85 0.45
C ASN A 68 17.44 0.82 -0.44
N PRO A 69 17.11 -0.48 -0.37
CA PRO A 69 17.78 -1.50 -1.17
C PRO A 69 17.26 -1.54 -2.61
N TYR A 70 16.14 -0.88 -2.90
CA TYR A 70 15.49 -0.90 -4.20
C TYR A 70 15.91 0.31 -5.03
N LYS A 71 16.48 0.03 -6.20
CA LYS A 71 16.95 1.03 -7.15
C LYS A 71 16.55 0.64 -8.56
N ASP A 72 16.33 1.62 -9.42
CA ASP A 72 16.15 1.36 -10.85
C ASP A 72 17.50 1.20 -11.57
N TYR A 73 17.44 0.95 -12.88
CA TYR A 73 18.64 0.79 -13.73
C TYR A 73 19.60 1.98 -13.66
N ASN A 74 19.09 3.19 -13.40
CA ASN A 74 19.90 4.41 -13.28
C ASN A 74 20.42 4.61 -11.84
N GLY A 75 20.17 3.67 -10.93
CA GLY A 75 20.56 3.76 -9.53
C GLY A 75 19.65 4.64 -8.66
N ASN A 76 18.54 5.17 -9.19
CA ASN A 76 17.63 6.00 -8.43
C ASN A 76 16.80 5.14 -7.46
N PRO A 77 16.62 5.57 -6.20
CA PRO A 77 15.84 4.81 -5.22
C PRO A 77 14.37 4.70 -5.67
N THR A 78 13.82 3.48 -5.64
CA THR A 78 12.44 3.21 -6.07
C THR A 78 11.50 3.05 -4.89
N ASN A 79 10.20 3.24 -5.14
CA ASN A 79 9.15 3.04 -4.14
C ASN A 79 8.86 1.54 -3.93
N GLY A 80 9.84 0.81 -3.39
CA GLY A 80 9.81 -0.65 -3.35
C GLY A 80 10.33 -1.29 -4.64
N ALA A 81 10.13 -2.58 -4.80
CA ALA A 81 10.54 -3.34 -5.97
C ALA A 81 9.52 -3.18 -7.10
N MET A 82 9.62 -2.09 -7.85
CA MET A 82 8.70 -1.81 -8.95
C MET A 82 9.41 -1.28 -10.19
N THR A 83 8.80 -1.53 -11.35
CA THR A 83 9.31 -1.11 -12.67
C THR A 83 8.63 0.17 -13.18
N GLY A 84 7.45 0.51 -12.67
CA GLY A 84 6.68 1.71 -13.03
C GLY A 84 5.57 2.03 -12.02
N CYS A 85 4.93 3.19 -12.19
CA CYS A 85 3.87 3.66 -11.30
C CYS A 85 2.62 2.79 -11.44
N HIS A 86 2.22 2.12 -10.37
CA HIS A 86 1.01 1.31 -10.32
C HIS A 86 0.53 1.15 -8.87
N LEU A 87 -0.71 0.72 -8.68
CA LEU A 87 -1.21 0.26 -7.39
C LEU A 87 -1.05 -1.25 -7.32
N HIS A 88 -0.32 -1.74 -6.32
CA HIS A 88 -0.35 -3.15 -5.96
C HIS A 88 -1.34 -3.36 -4.82
N LEU A 89 -2.38 -4.15 -5.07
CA LEU A 89 -3.50 -4.36 -4.16
C LEU A 89 -3.51 -5.81 -3.69
N THR A 90 -3.47 -6.02 -2.38
CA THR A 90 -3.53 -7.37 -1.79
C THR A 90 -4.73 -7.48 -0.85
N PHE A 91 -5.54 -8.53 -1.02
CA PHE A 91 -6.58 -8.91 -0.07
C PHE A 91 -6.09 -10.09 0.76
N LYS A 92 -6.34 -10.04 2.06
CA LYS A 92 -6.07 -11.14 2.98
C LYS A 92 -7.31 -11.47 3.79
N GLU A 93 -7.80 -12.69 3.65
CA GLU A 93 -8.85 -13.25 4.51
C GLU A 93 -8.24 -14.21 5.51
N ASN A 94 -8.53 -14.01 6.81
CA ASN A 94 -7.95 -14.80 7.89
C ASN A 94 -6.41 -14.90 7.78
N ASN A 95 -5.79 -13.77 7.41
CA ASN A 95 -4.36 -13.60 7.13
C ASN A 95 -3.79 -14.37 5.92
N LYS A 96 -4.61 -15.06 5.13
CA LYS A 96 -4.21 -15.73 3.88
C LYS A 96 -4.51 -14.84 2.68
N ALA A 97 -3.56 -14.74 1.75
CA ALA A 97 -3.77 -14.00 0.51
C ALA A 97 -4.89 -14.65 -0.31
N VAL A 98 -5.79 -13.82 -0.84
CA VAL A 98 -6.91 -14.26 -1.69
C VAL A 98 -6.96 -13.45 -2.97
N ASP A 99 -7.63 -14.01 -3.98
CA ASP A 99 -7.85 -13.35 -5.26
C ASP A 99 -8.64 -12.03 -5.09
N PRO A 100 -8.04 -10.86 -5.39
CA PRO A 100 -8.72 -9.57 -5.32
C PRO A 100 -9.96 -9.47 -6.23
N LEU A 101 -9.99 -10.19 -7.35
CA LEU A 101 -11.09 -10.10 -8.32
C LEU A 101 -12.41 -10.61 -7.76
N LYS A 102 -12.39 -11.43 -6.70
CA LYS A 102 -13.60 -11.83 -5.97
C LYS A 102 -14.30 -10.65 -5.27
N TYR A 103 -13.55 -9.59 -4.97
CA TYR A 103 -14.03 -8.40 -4.24
C TYR A 103 -14.26 -7.20 -5.15
N LEU A 104 -13.59 -7.17 -6.29
CA LEU A 104 -13.70 -6.10 -7.29
C LEU A 104 -14.81 -6.45 -8.27
N LYS A 105 -15.94 -5.75 -8.18
CA LYS A 105 -16.97 -5.83 -9.22
C LYS A 105 -16.52 -5.02 -10.41
N LYS A 106 -16.59 -5.61 -11.61
CA LYS A 106 -16.50 -4.87 -12.87
C LYS A 106 -17.72 -3.95 -12.93
N GLN A 107 -17.48 -2.64 -13.02
CA GLN A 107 -18.54 -1.66 -13.29
C GLN A 107 -18.86 -1.65 -14.78
#